data_AF-A0A948PT23-F1
#
_entry.id   AF-A0A948PT23-F1
#
_cell.length_a   1.000
_cell.length_b   1.000
_cell.length_c   1.000
_cell.angle_alpha   90.00
_cell.angle_beta   90.00
_cell.angle_gamma   90.00
#
_symmetry.space_group_name_H-M   'P 1'
#
loop_
_entity.id
_entity.type
_entity.pdbx_description
1 polymer ?
#
loop_
_entity_poly.entity_id
_entity_poly.type
_entity_poly.pdbx_seq_one_letter_code
_entity_poly.pdbx_strand_id
1 'polypeptide(L)'
;MSIKKNFTNEDAKRIGEAIGIDWSKFDIDQFRIGLDVELEHGLVDSKTNVTNDDEIMTGKIALAHLNEFPDYYTRLKKMENEADEYYNK
;
A
#
# COMPACT_ATOMS: atom_id res chain seq x y z
N MET A 1 13.59 -8.69 -7.21
CA MET A 1 13.02 -7.66 -8.12
C MET A 1 11.57 -8.03 -8.36
N SER A 2 10.68 -7.56 -7.47
CA SER A 2 9.25 -7.86 -7.56
C SER A 2 8.61 -7.18 -8.76
N ILE A 3 7.65 -7.88 -9.37
CA ILE A 3 6.81 -7.37 -10.45
C ILE A 3 6.14 -6.10 -9.94
N LYS A 4 6.57 -4.93 -10.42
CA LYS A 4 5.95 -3.65 -10.09
C LYS A 4 4.62 -3.54 -10.83
N LYS A 5 3.58 -4.17 -10.29
CA LYS A 5 2.22 -3.73 -10.57
C LYS A 5 2.12 -2.35 -9.93
N ASN A 6 2.00 -1.32 -10.76
CA ASN A 6 1.83 0.05 -10.28
C ASN A 6 0.35 0.37 -10.44
N PHE A 7 -0.37 0.53 -9.33
CA PHE A 7 -1.75 1.00 -9.37
C PHE A 7 -1.79 2.44 -9.92
N THR A 8 -2.79 2.72 -10.74
CA THR A 8 -3.05 4.08 -11.23
C THR A 8 -3.86 4.89 -10.22
N ASN A 9 -3.96 6.21 -10.42
CA ASN A 9 -4.86 7.03 -9.60
C ASN A 9 -6.33 6.61 -9.81
N GLU A 10 -6.68 6.17 -11.02
CA GLU A 10 -7.99 5.64 -11.35
C GLU A 10 -8.27 4.34 -10.59
N ASP A 11 -7.30 3.42 -10.50
CA ASP A 11 -7.42 2.21 -9.69
C ASP A 11 -7.58 2.54 -8.21
N ALA A 12 -6.71 3.42 -7.68
CA ALA A 12 -6.74 3.84 -6.29
C ALA A 12 -8.10 4.47 -5.93
N LYS A 13 -8.64 5.31 -6.82
CA LYS A 13 -9.97 5.90 -6.63
C LYS A 13 -11.07 4.83 -6.62
N ARG A 14 -11.09 3.94 -7.62
CA ARG A 14 -12.09 2.87 -7.75
C ARG A 14 -12.07 1.91 -6.55
N ILE A 15 -10.88 1.47 -6.14
CA ILE A 15 -10.70 0.57 -4.99
C ILE A 15 -11.08 1.30 -3.70
N GLY A 16 -10.61 2.54 -3.52
CA GLY A 16 -10.89 3.34 -2.33
C GLY A 16 -12.39 3.62 -2.15
N GLU A 17 -13.11 3.94 -3.24
CA GLU A 17 -14.56 4.07 -3.23
C GLU A 17 -15.26 2.74 -2.86
N ALA A 18 -14.78 1.60 -3.39
CA ALA A 18 -15.33 0.28 -3.09
C ALA A 18 -15.18 -0.13 -1.61
N ILE A 19 -14.16 0.39 -0.92
CA ILE A 19 -13.91 0.10 0.51
C ILE A 19 -14.30 1.25 1.46
N GLY A 20 -14.85 2.35 0.93
CA GLY A 20 -15.39 3.47 1.71
C GLY A 20 -14.34 4.43 2.26
N ILE A 21 -13.27 4.72 1.51
CA ILE A 21 -12.28 5.73 1.89
C ILE A 21 -12.91 7.13 1.96
N ASP A 22 -12.60 7.83 3.04
CA ASP A 22 -12.92 9.24 3.21
C ASP A 22 -11.81 10.12 2.61
N TRP A 23 -11.99 10.52 1.35
CA TRP A 23 -11.06 11.40 0.63
C TRP A 23 -10.96 12.82 1.20
N SER A 24 -11.80 13.19 2.18
CA SER A 24 -11.61 14.46 2.92
C SER A 24 -10.51 14.36 3.98
N LYS A 25 -10.13 13.13 4.37
CA LYS A 25 -9.09 12.85 5.37
C LYS A 25 -7.79 12.37 4.75
N PHE A 26 -7.88 11.63 3.65
CA PHE A 26 -6.74 10.93 3.07
C PHE A 26 -6.44 11.41 1.65
N ASP A 27 -5.15 11.57 1.37
CA ASP A 27 -4.64 11.85 0.03
C ASP A 27 -4.69 10.58 -0.83
N ILE A 28 -5.17 10.72 -2.06
CA ILE A 28 -5.21 9.63 -3.04
C ILE A 28 -3.82 9.07 -3.33
N ASP A 29 -2.79 9.92 -3.32
CA ASP A 29 -1.43 9.48 -3.56
C ASP A 29 -0.89 8.60 -2.42
N GLN A 30 -1.27 8.88 -1.16
CA GLN A 30 -0.93 8.01 -0.03
C GLN A 30 -1.58 6.64 -0.19
N PHE A 31 -2.85 6.59 -0.57
CA PHE A 31 -3.55 5.32 -0.77
C PHE A 31 -2.99 4.53 -1.95
N ARG A 32 -2.68 5.20 -3.07
CA ARG A 32 -2.06 4.56 -4.23
C ARG A 32 -0.70 3.96 -3.90
N ILE A 33 0.16 4.71 -3.20
CA ILE A 33 1.45 4.19 -2.72
C ILE A 33 1.21 2.99 -1.81
N GLY A 34 0.22 3.07 -0.93
CA GLY A 34 -0.16 1.95 -0.07
C GLY A 34 -0.54 0.70 -0.85
N LEU A 35 -1.39 0.83 -1.88
CA LEU A 35 -1.75 -0.30 -2.73
C LEU A 35 -0.53 -0.98 -3.35
N ASP A 36 0.48 -0.21 -3.79
CA ASP A 36 1.71 -0.77 -4.34
C ASP A 36 2.55 -1.48 -3.26
N VAL A 37 2.67 -0.90 -2.06
CA VAL A 37 3.42 -1.46 -0.93
C VAL A 37 2.78 -2.74 -0.41
N GLU A 38 1.46 -2.76 -0.21
CA GLU A 38 0.76 -3.89 0.37
C GLU A 38 0.69 -5.13 -0.56
N LEU A 39 1.19 -5.04 -1.81
CA LEU A 39 1.42 -6.22 -2.65
C LEU A 39 2.48 -7.16 -2.07
N GLU A 40 3.30 -6.70 -1.10
CA GLU A 40 4.17 -7.58 -0.30
C GLU A 40 3.38 -8.66 0.46
N HIS A 41 2.11 -8.40 0.77
CA HIS A 41 1.17 -9.36 1.36
C HIS A 41 0.43 -10.21 0.33
N GLY A 42 0.77 -10.08 -0.95
CA GLY A 42 0.19 -10.83 -2.06
C GLY A 42 1.14 -11.90 -2.61
N LEU A 43 1.22 -12.01 -3.94
CA LEU A 43 1.96 -13.06 -4.64
C LEU A 43 3.48 -12.88 -4.62
N VAL A 44 3.99 -11.80 -4.00
CA VAL A 44 5.43 -11.50 -3.89
C VAL A 44 6.17 -12.58 -3.09
N ASP A 45 5.61 -13.05 -1.98
CA ASP A 45 6.15 -14.17 -1.19
C ASP A 45 5.02 -15.11 -0.76
N SER A 46 5.08 -16.36 -1.23
CA SER A 46 4.07 -17.38 -0.94
C SER A 46 3.95 -17.75 0.54
N LYS A 47 4.98 -17.48 1.36
CA LYS A 47 4.94 -17.73 2.81
C LYS A 47 4.17 -16.66 3.57
N THR A 48 4.10 -15.44 3.05
CA THR A 48 3.42 -14.30 3.68
C THR A 48 2.22 -13.82 2.87
N ASN A 49 1.86 -14.54 1.80
CA ASN A 49 0.69 -14.25 0.99
C ASN A 49 -0.62 -14.43 1.78
N VAL A 50 -1.35 -13.35 1.95
CA VAL A 50 -2.67 -13.32 2.60
C VAL A 50 -3.74 -12.63 1.75
N THR A 51 -3.36 -11.87 0.72
CA THR A 51 -4.31 -11.18 -0.17
C THR A 51 -4.49 -11.87 -1.52
N ASN A 52 -3.55 -12.71 -1.94
CA ASN A 52 -3.51 -13.30 -3.28
C ASN A 52 -3.58 -12.27 -4.41
N ASP A 53 -2.97 -11.09 -4.20
CA ASP A 53 -3.06 -9.90 -5.06
C ASP A 53 -4.50 -9.37 -5.29
N ASP A 54 -5.47 -9.78 -4.47
CA ASP A 54 -6.83 -9.24 -4.50
C ASP A 54 -6.81 -7.76 -4.10
N GLU A 55 -7.21 -6.91 -5.05
CA GLU A 55 -7.11 -5.46 -4.91
C GLU A 55 -7.96 -4.89 -3.76
N ILE A 56 -9.07 -5.54 -3.42
CA ILE A 56 -9.95 -5.10 -2.33
C ILE A 56 -9.34 -5.49 -0.98
N MET A 57 -8.77 -6.69 -0.87
CA MET A 57 -8.03 -7.11 0.33
C MET A 57 -6.78 -6.25 0.55
N THR A 58 -5.97 -6.04 -0.49
CA THR A 58 -4.80 -5.16 -0.46
C THR A 58 -5.20 -3.73 -0.05
N GLY A 59 -6.25 -3.18 -0.65
CA GLY A 59 -6.77 -1.86 -0.29
C GLY A 59 -7.25 -1.75 1.15
N LYS A 60 -7.83 -2.81 1.74
CA LYS A 60 -8.23 -2.81 3.15
C LYS A 60 -7.04 -2.74 4.11
N ILE A 61 -5.93 -3.41 3.78
CA ILE A 61 -4.70 -3.30 4.56
C ILE A 61 -4.18 -1.85 4.48
N ALA A 62 -4.16 -1.28 3.27
CA ALA A 62 -3.70 0.08 3.12
C ALA A 62 -4.56 1.13 3.85
N LEU A 63 -5.89 0.95 3.83
CA LEU A 63 -6.80 1.79 4.60
C LEU A 63 -6.60 1.61 6.11
N ALA A 64 -6.31 0.41 6.60
CA ALA A 64 -6.05 0.19 8.02
C ALA A 64 -4.88 1.04 8.52
N HIS A 65 -3.79 1.13 7.75
CA HIS A 65 -2.64 1.95 8.07
C HIS A 65 -2.90 3.45 7.96
N LEU A 66 -3.62 3.89 6.92
CA LEU A 66 -4.02 5.31 6.81
C LEU A 66 -4.91 5.75 7.97
N ASN A 67 -5.73 4.86 8.53
CA ASN A 67 -6.53 5.15 9.72
C ASN A 67 -5.68 5.34 10.99
N GLU A 68 -4.44 4.84 11.04
CA GLU A 68 -3.52 5.13 12.14
C GLU A 68 -3.04 6.58 12.05
N PHE A 69 -2.59 7.01 10.87
CA PHE A 69 -2.27 8.41 10.55
C PHE A 69 -2.21 8.67 9.03
N PRO A 70 -2.60 9.87 8.55
CA PRO A 70 -2.81 10.12 7.12
C PRO A 70 -1.56 10.07 6.23
N ASP A 71 -0.36 10.25 6.77
CA ASP A 71 0.91 10.26 6.04
C ASP A 71 1.73 8.96 6.21
N TYR A 72 1.04 7.85 6.52
CA TYR A 72 1.65 6.56 6.85
C TYR A 72 2.72 6.11 5.87
N TYR A 73 2.40 6.07 4.58
CA TYR A 73 3.30 5.54 3.56
C TYR A 73 4.50 6.45 3.28
N THR A 74 4.37 7.76 3.52
CA THR A 74 5.54 8.66 3.48
C THR A 74 6.52 8.34 4.61
N ARG A 75 6.02 8.03 5.81
CA ARG A 75 6.88 7.69 6.96
C ARG A 75 7.48 6.31 6.82
N LEU A 76 6.69 5.33 6.37
CA LEU A 76 7.16 3.96 6.10
C LEU A 76 8.34 3.99 5.13
N LYS A 77 8.18 4.65 3.98
CA LYS A 77 9.24 4.76 2.98
C LYS A 77 10.54 5.35 3.54
N LYS A 78 10.45 6.33 4.45
CA LYS A 78 11.63 6.90 5.10
C LYS A 78 12.33 5.86 5.96
N MET A 79 11.58 5.14 6.81
CA MET A 79 12.13 4.10 7.68
C MET A 79 12.74 2.94 6.87
N GLU A 80 12.09 2.52 5.79
CA GLU A 80 12.59 1.46 4.91
C GLU A 80 13.89 1.86 4.21
N ASN A 81 13.98 3.09 3.68
CA ASN A 81 15.23 3.60 3.12
C ASN A 81 16.38 3.60 4.15
N GLU A 82 16.10 4.03 5.39
CA GLU A 82 17.09 3.99 6.48
C GLU A 82 17.54 2.54 6.78
N ALA A 83 16.62 1.57 6.71
CA ALA A 83 16.94 0.16 6.89
C ALA A 83 17.75 -0.41 5.71
N ASP A 84 17.39 -0.09 4.47
CA ASP A 84 18.09 -0.55 3.26
C ASP A 84 19.53 -0.04 3.22
N GLU A 85 19.75 1.24 3.58
CA GLU A 85 21.09 1.82 3.74
C GLU A 85 21.90 1.10 4.82
N TYR A 86 21.28 0.80 5.97
CA TYR A 86 21.95 0.10 7.07
C TYR A 86 22.32 -1.35 6.72
N TYR A 87 21.44 -2.07 6.01
CA TYR A 87 21.63 -3.48 5.68
C TYR A 87 22.28 -3.74 4.31
N ASN A 88 22.63 -2.70 3.53
CA ASN A 88 23.19 -2.77 2.18
C ASN A 88 22.35 -3.65 1.22
N LYS A 89 21.03 -3.41 1.19
CA LYS A 89 20.10 -4.09 0.29
C LYS A 89 19.92 -3.38 -1.05
#